data_AF-A0A3M2CDR7-F1
#
_entry.id   AF-A0A3M2CDR7-F1
#
_cell.length_a   1.000
_cell.length_b   1.000
_cell.length_c   1.000
_cell.angle_alpha   90.00
_cell.angle_beta   90.00
_cell.angle_gamma   90.00
#
_symmetry.space_group_name_H-M   'P 1'
#
loop_
_entity.id
_entity.type
_entity.pdbx_description
1 polymer ?
#
loop_
_entity_poly.entity_id
_entity_poly.type
_entity_poly.pdbx_seq_one_letter_code
_entity_poly.pdbx_strand_id
1 'polypeptide(L)'
;MNARPLPALRPALRPVVAALAALLPALDAGAALPAALRDPSPIDLAVQVTRRGELVHGLGAADFRLRVDGREVAIDDLLEVVAGRASGASGSPVPQRYLVFVDDLFSVPVQRNRLLDQLAQQLDQLAPADRMAIVAFDGRRLAVLSDWSRSLIQLRGALAAAQRRPSYGLERLAEQRQEEATYRLFDPRGLPPGVNRFGGGRPLDAEPRLSQRRSRQLSAQLGSLASAASAAVEGLEAPPGGRRVLLFVAGSWPVSADFQLMLLDVGGGSAQKLFAPLVESADQRSYAIYPLRVPTFSSTGTRGAIGARTRLPADDPQARLLHHLAAETCGLALVDDLGRGALRRVIEDSGSYYRLRFTPAWRHDDRRRRLEVDVRQRGLRVRVRPGLADPSRHSRIARLVESARWLDKPPPGADALGVDVGRGADGDVVLTLRIRPEAVAAAAVLELRVAPLDEAQGWRPPLAVERLAPISLASRDGRLVHATRLSLRQPPPGFLVSLYDPVAGTLLARPVMVDH
;
A
#
# COMPACT_ATOMS: atom_id res chain seq x y z
N MET A 1 66.16 -25.35 14.68
CA MET A 1 64.96 -24.71 14.08
C MET A 1 64.98 -23.25 14.47
N ASN A 2 65.26 -22.37 13.51
CA ASN A 2 65.45 -20.93 13.71
C ASN A 2 64.12 -20.18 13.70
N ALA A 3 63.82 -19.45 14.77
CA ALA A 3 62.72 -18.48 14.81
C ALA A 3 63.18 -17.15 14.21
N ARG A 4 62.50 -16.67 13.17
CA ARG A 4 62.68 -15.33 12.60
C ARG A 4 61.78 -14.32 13.36
N PRO A 5 62.27 -13.13 13.71
CA PRO A 5 61.42 -12.07 14.26
C PRO A 5 60.62 -11.36 13.15
N LEU A 6 59.38 -10.99 13.48
CA LEU A 6 58.49 -10.18 12.65
C LEU A 6 58.97 -8.71 12.60
N PRO A 7 58.83 -8.01 11.46
CA PRO A 7 59.24 -6.62 11.34
C PRO A 7 58.24 -5.67 12.03
N ALA A 8 58.79 -4.66 12.69
CA ALA A 8 58.05 -3.58 13.36
C ALA A 8 57.33 -2.66 12.35
N LEU A 9 56.02 -2.49 12.56
CA LEU A 9 55.19 -1.47 11.89
C LEU A 9 55.41 -0.10 12.55
N ARG A 10 55.96 0.87 11.80
CA ARG A 10 55.99 2.29 12.18
C ARG A 10 54.75 3.03 11.65
N PRO A 11 54.32 4.15 12.28
CA PRO A 11 52.99 4.72 12.11
C PRO A 11 52.91 5.70 10.94
N ALA A 12 52.09 5.38 9.94
CA ALA A 12 51.67 6.30 8.89
C ALA A 12 50.19 6.67 9.11
N LEU A 13 49.89 7.44 10.15
CA LEU A 13 48.52 7.88 10.49
C LEU A 13 48.30 9.40 10.44
N ARG A 14 49.31 10.19 10.01
CA ARG A 14 49.21 11.65 9.99
C ARG A 14 48.42 12.29 8.83
N PRO A 15 48.28 11.72 7.61
CA PRO A 15 47.51 12.40 6.56
C PRO A 15 45.98 12.23 6.69
N VAL A 16 45.50 11.26 7.49
CA VAL A 16 44.05 11.00 7.65
C VAL A 16 43.38 12.03 8.56
N VAL A 17 44.09 12.55 9.56
CA VAL A 17 43.54 13.52 10.53
C VAL A 17 43.37 14.92 9.91
N ALA A 18 44.25 15.32 8.99
CA ALA A 18 44.16 16.62 8.32
C ALA A 18 43.01 16.69 7.29
N ALA A 19 42.68 15.57 6.63
CA ALA A 19 41.54 15.49 5.71
C ALA A 19 40.19 15.54 6.45
N LEU A 20 40.11 15.03 7.68
CA LEU A 20 38.90 15.09 8.52
C LEU A 20 38.61 16.51 9.05
N ALA A 21 39.63 17.34 9.29
CA ALA A 21 39.45 18.69 9.83
C ALA A 21 38.89 19.70 8.81
N ALA A 22 39.09 19.48 7.51
CA ALA A 22 38.61 20.36 6.44
C ALA A 22 37.14 20.12 6.03
N LEU A 23 36.51 19.04 6.51
CA LEU A 23 35.12 18.67 6.19
C LEU A 23 34.08 19.22 7.18
N LEU A 24 34.51 19.81 8.30
CA LEU A 24 33.63 20.33 9.35
C LEU A 24 32.74 21.52 8.94
N PRO A 25 33.17 22.48 8.08
CA PRO A 25 32.30 23.60 7.68
C PRO A 25 31.23 23.23 6.65
N ALA A 26 31.33 22.06 5.99
CA ALA A 26 30.38 21.64 4.95
C ALA A 26 29.12 20.94 5.51
N LEU A 27 29.05 20.73 6.83
CA LEU A 27 27.92 20.07 7.51
C LEU A 27 26.69 20.97 7.70
N ASP A 28 26.75 22.25 7.35
CA ASP A 28 25.66 23.22 7.55
C ASP A 28 24.88 23.58 6.27
N ALA A 29 25.21 22.94 5.14
CA ALA A 29 24.42 23.04 3.92
C ALA A 29 23.17 22.15 4.03
N GLY A 30 22.14 22.69 4.69
CA GLY A 30 20.86 22.02 4.95
C GLY A 30 20.12 21.62 3.67
N ALA A 31 20.43 20.44 3.12
CA ALA A 31 19.50 19.71 2.29
C ALA A 31 18.27 19.40 3.16
N ALA A 32 17.13 20.03 2.84
CA ALA A 32 15.90 19.79 3.56
C ALA A 32 15.55 18.30 3.43
N LEU A 33 15.62 17.56 4.54
CA LEU A 33 15.11 16.19 4.62
C LEU A 33 13.73 16.15 3.95
N PRO A 34 13.47 15.18 3.04
CA PRO A 34 12.13 14.94 2.53
C PRO A 34 11.16 14.98 3.71
N ALA A 35 10.03 15.68 3.57
CA ALA A 35 9.07 15.83 4.67
C ALA A 35 8.72 14.47 5.31
N ALA A 36 8.74 13.41 4.50
CA ALA A 36 8.53 12.02 4.91
C ALA A 36 9.58 11.42 5.86
N LEU A 37 10.73 12.06 6.12
CA LEU A 37 11.87 11.52 6.91
C LEU A 37 12.23 12.34 8.16
N ARG A 38 11.49 13.42 8.44
CA ARG A 38 11.69 14.28 9.61
C ARG A 38 11.26 13.57 10.91
N ASP A 39 11.68 14.14 12.05
CA ASP A 39 11.34 13.77 13.44
C ASP A 39 9.83 13.50 13.66
N PRO A 40 9.42 12.83 14.77
CA PRO A 40 8.04 12.39 14.94
C PRO A 40 7.07 13.53 14.73
N SER A 41 6.37 13.47 13.59
CA SER A 41 5.38 14.47 13.22
C SER A 41 4.13 14.23 14.05
N PRO A 42 3.40 15.29 14.45
CA PRO A 42 2.10 15.14 15.09
C PRO A 42 1.20 14.22 14.25
N ILE A 43 0.53 13.28 14.93
CA ILE A 43 -0.37 12.33 14.30
C ILE A 43 -1.78 12.90 14.34
N ASP A 44 -2.41 13.01 13.17
CA ASP A 44 -3.81 13.39 13.05
C ASP A 44 -4.70 12.13 13.03
N LEU A 45 -5.58 12.00 14.02
CA LEU A 45 -6.54 10.91 14.15
C LEU A 45 -7.96 11.40 13.85
N ALA A 46 -8.59 10.86 12.82
CA ALA A 46 -10.01 11.11 12.58
C ALA A 46 -10.87 10.18 13.44
N VAL A 47 -11.82 10.77 14.16
CA VAL A 47 -12.70 10.10 15.10
C VAL A 47 -14.13 10.50 14.79
N GLN A 48 -15.00 9.53 14.59
CA GLN A 48 -16.42 9.80 14.47
C GLN A 48 -17.14 9.37 15.74
N VAL A 49 -18.03 10.21 16.21
CA VAL A 49 -18.82 9.94 17.41
C VAL A 49 -20.28 9.91 17.03
N THR A 50 -20.96 8.84 17.42
CA THR A 50 -22.38 8.65 17.12
C THR A 50 -23.19 8.35 18.37
N ARG A 51 -24.47 8.73 18.36
CA ARG A 51 -25.48 8.34 19.33
C ARG A 51 -26.64 7.72 18.55
N ARG A 52 -26.92 6.43 18.78
CA ARG A 52 -27.97 5.70 18.06
C ARG A 52 -27.82 5.76 16.52
N GLY A 53 -26.58 5.89 16.02
CA GLY A 53 -26.28 5.99 14.59
C GLY A 53 -26.22 7.40 14.03
N GLU A 54 -26.66 8.42 14.77
CA GLU A 54 -26.57 9.82 14.38
C GLU A 54 -25.25 10.43 14.85
N LEU A 55 -24.63 11.28 14.04
CA LEU A 55 -23.38 11.95 14.40
C LEU A 55 -23.61 12.95 15.54
N VAL A 56 -22.68 13.00 16.49
CA VAL A 56 -22.72 13.91 17.64
C VAL A 56 -21.68 15.00 17.47
N HIS A 57 -22.15 16.24 17.59
CA HIS A 57 -21.38 17.47 17.38
C HIS A 57 -21.12 18.23 18.68
N GLY A 58 -20.14 19.15 18.66
CA GLY A 58 -19.83 20.05 19.77
C GLY A 58 -19.09 19.43 20.96
N LEU A 59 -18.41 18.28 20.77
CA LEU A 59 -17.56 17.69 21.81
C LEU A 59 -16.20 18.42 21.88
N GLY A 60 -15.75 18.73 23.10
CA GLY A 60 -14.46 19.35 23.37
C GLY A 60 -13.36 18.33 23.67
N ALA A 61 -12.09 18.77 23.71
CA ALA A 61 -10.96 17.87 23.96
C ALA A 61 -11.08 17.09 25.28
N ALA A 62 -11.66 17.70 26.32
CA ALA A 62 -11.89 17.08 27.62
C ALA A 62 -12.92 15.94 27.60
N ASP A 63 -13.75 15.85 26.56
CA ASP A 63 -14.71 14.76 26.39
C ASP A 63 -14.03 13.48 25.88
N PHE A 64 -12.84 13.57 25.31
CA PHE A 64 -12.12 12.43 24.75
C PHE A 64 -11.08 11.88 25.73
N ARG A 65 -10.84 10.57 25.63
CA ARG A 65 -9.69 9.89 26.21
C ARG A 65 -9.00 9.10 25.11
N LEU A 66 -7.79 9.50 24.75
CA LEU A 66 -6.95 8.78 23.80
C LEU A 66 -5.97 7.90 24.57
N ARG A 67 -5.90 6.62 24.20
CA ARG A 67 -4.86 5.71 24.67
C ARG A 67 -4.08 5.11 23.51
N VAL A 68 -2.78 4.98 23.72
CA VAL A 68 -1.87 4.26 22.84
C VAL A 68 -1.22 3.14 23.63
N ASP A 69 -1.37 1.91 23.15
CA ASP A 69 -0.87 0.70 23.83
C ASP A 69 -1.36 0.64 25.30
N GLY A 70 -2.60 1.06 25.53
CA GLY A 70 -3.24 1.12 26.85
C GLY A 70 -2.84 2.30 27.74
N ARG A 71 -1.91 3.16 27.31
CA ARG A 71 -1.47 4.36 28.06
C ARG A 71 -2.18 5.60 27.55
N GLU A 72 -2.72 6.41 28.46
CA GLU A 72 -3.37 7.67 28.11
C GLU A 72 -2.34 8.68 27.57
N VAL A 73 -2.66 9.31 26.44
CA VAL A 73 -1.83 10.30 25.76
C VAL A 73 -2.61 11.62 25.65
N ALA A 74 -1.92 12.74 25.85
CA ALA A 74 -2.52 14.06 25.73
C ALA A 74 -2.97 14.34 24.28
N ILE A 75 -4.10 15.03 24.15
CA ILE A 75 -4.58 15.54 22.87
C ILE A 75 -4.06 16.99 22.77
N ASP A 76 -3.19 17.23 21.79
CA ASP A 76 -2.50 18.52 21.61
C ASP A 76 -3.41 19.55 20.93
N ASP A 77 -4.22 19.11 19.97
CA ASP A 77 -5.17 19.93 19.23
C ASP A 77 -6.43 19.12 18.89
N LEU A 78 -7.59 19.77 18.93
CA LEU A 78 -8.87 19.19 18.54
C LEU A 78 -9.55 20.10 17.54
N LEU A 79 -9.90 19.52 16.39
CA LEU A 79 -10.71 20.19 15.38
C LEU A 79 -11.95 19.35 15.09
N GLU A 80 -13.14 19.90 15.33
CA GLU A 80 -14.36 19.33 14.80
C GLU A 80 -14.54 19.74 13.33
N VAL A 81 -14.91 18.78 12.49
CA VAL A 81 -15.27 19.00 11.09
C VAL A 81 -16.72 18.54 10.91
N VAL A 82 -17.56 19.40 10.35
CA VAL A 82 -18.98 19.15 10.07
C VAL A 82 -19.24 19.43 8.60
N ALA A 83 -19.73 18.44 7.85
CA ALA A 83 -20.02 18.56 6.42
C ALA A 83 -18.88 19.21 5.61
N GLY A 84 -17.63 18.80 5.89
CA GLY A 84 -16.43 19.28 5.21
C GLY A 84 -15.98 20.68 5.64
N ARG A 85 -16.48 21.22 6.76
CA ARG A 85 -16.08 22.54 7.28
C ARG A 85 -15.58 22.43 8.72
N ALA A 86 -14.49 23.14 9.01
CA ALA A 86 -14.00 23.29 10.38
C ALA A 86 -15.04 23.99 11.25
N SER A 87 -15.36 23.43 12.42
CA SER A 87 -16.17 24.07 13.46
C SER A 87 -15.34 25.19 14.10
N GLY A 88 -15.90 26.41 14.18
CA GLY A 88 -15.21 27.60 14.71
C GLY A 88 -15.46 28.87 13.88
N ALA A 89 -14.88 29.99 14.33
CA ALA A 89 -15.18 31.33 13.82
C ALA A 89 -14.94 31.51 12.30
N SER A 90 -13.99 30.78 11.72
CA SER A 90 -13.68 30.88 10.28
C SER A 90 -14.48 29.93 9.40
N GLY A 91 -15.12 28.90 9.97
CA GLY A 91 -15.92 27.92 9.23
C GLY A 91 -15.21 27.35 7.99
N SER A 92 -13.88 27.28 7.98
CA SER A 92 -13.11 27.13 6.74
C SER A 92 -13.33 25.76 6.12
N PRO A 93 -13.44 25.66 4.78
CA PRO A 93 -13.60 24.37 4.11
C PRO A 93 -12.35 23.51 4.37
N VAL A 94 -12.58 22.30 4.86
CA VAL A 94 -11.56 21.27 5.06
C VAL A 94 -11.60 20.39 3.81
N PRO A 95 -10.62 20.54 2.90
CA PRO A 95 -10.68 19.84 1.63
C PRO A 95 -10.60 18.32 1.83
N GLN A 96 -11.18 17.55 0.92
CA GLN A 96 -11.06 16.10 0.89
C GLN A 96 -10.15 15.65 -0.28
N ARG A 97 -9.49 14.51 -0.10
CA ARG A 97 -8.54 13.91 -1.03
C ARG A 97 -8.98 12.48 -1.31
N TYR A 98 -9.54 12.25 -2.49
CA TYR A 98 -10.01 10.93 -2.91
C TYR A 98 -8.99 10.27 -3.82
N LEU A 99 -8.42 9.16 -3.38
CA LEU A 99 -7.72 8.24 -4.26
C LEU A 99 -8.70 7.16 -4.68
N VAL A 100 -9.00 7.06 -5.97
CA VAL A 100 -9.79 5.95 -6.53
C VAL A 100 -8.83 4.88 -7.02
N PHE A 101 -8.92 3.68 -6.45
CA PHE A 101 -8.16 2.51 -6.89
C PHE A 101 -9.11 1.52 -7.57
N VAL A 102 -8.85 1.22 -8.84
CA VAL A 102 -9.67 0.30 -9.65
C VAL A 102 -8.96 -1.04 -9.80
N ASP A 103 -9.58 -2.10 -9.27
CA ASP A 103 -9.14 -3.49 -9.46
C ASP A 103 -9.57 -3.99 -10.84
N ASP A 104 -8.68 -3.96 -11.83
CA ASP A 104 -8.91 -4.55 -13.16
C ASP A 104 -8.57 -6.05 -13.18
N LEU A 105 -7.89 -6.58 -12.16
CA LEU A 105 -7.49 -7.99 -12.09
C LEU A 105 -8.69 -8.91 -11.84
N PHE A 106 -9.56 -8.57 -10.88
CA PHE A 106 -10.69 -9.41 -10.50
C PHE A 106 -12.05 -8.85 -10.89
N SER A 107 -12.12 -7.61 -11.37
CA SER A 107 -13.39 -7.04 -11.79
C SER A 107 -13.87 -7.63 -13.10
N VAL A 108 -15.18 -7.83 -13.21
CA VAL A 108 -15.84 -8.12 -14.49
C VAL A 108 -16.14 -6.80 -15.20
N PRO A 109 -15.78 -6.64 -16.51
CA PRO A 109 -15.84 -5.35 -17.20
C PRO A 109 -17.20 -4.65 -17.12
N VAL A 110 -18.30 -5.38 -17.34
CA VAL A 110 -19.65 -4.80 -17.38
C VAL A 110 -20.07 -4.21 -16.03
N GLN A 111 -19.85 -4.93 -14.93
CA GLN A 111 -20.22 -4.47 -13.58
C GLN A 111 -19.28 -3.37 -13.10
N ARG A 112 -17.97 -3.49 -13.39
CA ARG A 112 -16.98 -2.45 -13.12
C ARG A 112 -17.40 -1.14 -13.79
N ASN A 113 -17.68 -1.19 -15.09
CA ASN A 113 -17.97 0.00 -15.87
C ASN A 113 -19.25 0.69 -15.39
N ARG A 114 -20.29 -0.07 -15.03
CA ARG A 114 -21.49 0.48 -14.40
C ARG A 114 -21.20 1.20 -13.10
N LEU A 115 -20.34 0.66 -12.24
CA LEU A 115 -19.94 1.33 -11.00
C LEU A 115 -19.17 2.62 -11.31
N LEU A 116 -18.23 2.59 -12.26
CA LEU A 116 -17.46 3.76 -12.69
C LEU A 116 -18.35 4.84 -13.32
N ASP A 117 -19.38 4.48 -14.09
CA ASP A 117 -20.40 5.41 -14.60
C ASP A 117 -21.14 6.09 -13.45
N GLN A 118 -21.53 5.33 -12.42
CA GLN A 118 -22.20 5.88 -11.24
C GLN A 118 -21.29 6.86 -10.47
N LEU A 119 -20.00 6.57 -10.35
CA LEU A 119 -19.04 7.51 -9.76
C LEU A 119 -18.91 8.77 -10.62
N ALA A 120 -18.82 8.64 -11.95
CA ALA A 120 -18.71 9.77 -12.87
C ALA A 120 -19.92 10.71 -12.82
N GLN A 121 -21.11 10.15 -12.61
CA GLN A 121 -22.37 10.89 -12.43
C GLN A 121 -22.46 11.65 -11.11
N GLN A 122 -21.61 11.31 -10.11
CA GLN A 122 -21.62 11.91 -8.78
C GLN A 122 -20.46 12.90 -8.56
N LEU A 123 -19.60 13.13 -9.56
CA LEU A 123 -18.43 14.01 -9.43
C LEU A 123 -18.79 15.47 -9.14
N ASP A 124 -20.01 15.90 -9.48
CA ASP A 124 -20.56 17.22 -9.17
C ASP A 124 -20.83 17.44 -7.67
N GLN A 125 -20.78 16.38 -6.87
CA GLN A 125 -20.95 16.44 -5.41
C GLN A 125 -19.65 16.78 -4.68
N LEU A 126 -18.50 16.71 -5.37
CA LEU A 126 -17.21 17.11 -4.80
C LEU A 126 -17.23 18.61 -4.48
N ALA A 127 -16.75 18.98 -3.29
CA ALA A 127 -16.62 20.39 -2.94
C ALA A 127 -15.53 21.05 -3.80
N PRO A 128 -15.58 22.38 -4.03
CA PRO A 128 -14.60 23.07 -4.89
C PRO A 128 -13.13 22.90 -4.47
N ALA A 129 -12.86 22.64 -3.20
CA ALA A 129 -11.51 22.46 -2.66
C ALA A 129 -11.01 21.01 -2.75
N ASP A 130 -11.90 20.06 -3.00
CA ASP A 130 -11.62 18.63 -3.05
C ASP A 130 -10.75 18.30 -4.26
N ARG A 131 -10.01 17.21 -4.15
CA ARG A 131 -9.17 16.70 -5.24
C ARG A 131 -9.31 15.19 -5.31
N MET A 132 -9.23 14.67 -6.54
CA MET A 132 -9.29 13.25 -6.78
C MET A 132 -8.11 12.83 -7.67
N ALA A 133 -7.50 11.70 -7.33
CA ALA A 133 -6.56 10.97 -8.18
C ALA A 133 -7.17 9.60 -8.50
N ILE A 134 -6.88 9.05 -9.68
CA ILE A 134 -7.46 7.79 -10.16
C ILE A 134 -6.35 6.89 -10.66
N VAL A 135 -6.28 5.68 -10.10
CA VAL A 135 -5.36 4.63 -10.51
C VAL A 135 -6.11 3.34 -10.81
N ALA A 136 -5.53 2.49 -11.66
CA ALA A 136 -6.06 1.18 -11.97
C ALA A 136 -4.95 0.13 -11.98
N PHE A 137 -5.27 -1.08 -11.52
CA PHE A 137 -4.32 -2.19 -11.43
C PHE A 137 -4.86 -3.45 -12.09
N ASP A 138 -4.13 -3.95 -13.08
CA ASP A 138 -4.51 -5.12 -13.89
C ASP A 138 -3.89 -6.45 -13.46
N GLY A 139 -3.16 -6.46 -12.34
CA GLY A 139 -2.40 -7.62 -11.88
C GLY A 139 -0.92 -7.56 -12.22
N ARG A 140 -0.50 -6.63 -13.08
CA ARG A 140 0.90 -6.47 -13.51
C ARG A 140 1.39 -5.04 -13.33
N ARG A 141 0.58 -4.07 -13.77
CA ARG A 141 0.93 -2.65 -13.80
C ARG A 141 -0.08 -1.81 -13.05
N LEU A 142 0.44 -0.87 -12.25
CA LEU A 142 -0.34 0.19 -11.63
C LEU A 142 -0.33 1.41 -12.57
N ALA A 143 -1.44 1.67 -13.25
CA ALA A 143 -1.60 2.79 -14.15
C ALA A 143 -2.16 4.01 -13.42
N VAL A 144 -1.47 5.15 -13.48
CA VAL A 144 -2.01 6.44 -13.03
C VAL A 144 -2.82 7.05 -14.17
N LEU A 145 -4.15 7.10 -14.00
CA LEU A 145 -5.08 7.61 -15.01
C LEU A 145 -5.37 9.11 -14.83
N SER A 146 -5.30 9.58 -13.58
CA SER A 146 -5.32 10.99 -13.23
C SER A 146 -4.49 11.23 -11.98
N ASP A 147 -3.65 12.26 -12.02
CA ASP A 147 -3.05 12.81 -10.81
C ASP A 147 -4.12 13.63 -10.02
N TRP A 148 -3.74 14.25 -8.90
CA TRP A 148 -4.62 15.03 -8.04
C TRP A 148 -5.25 16.24 -8.74
N SER A 149 -6.43 16.03 -9.33
CA SER A 149 -7.16 17.03 -10.10
C SER A 149 -8.43 17.52 -9.41
N ARG A 150 -8.82 18.75 -9.75
CA ARG A 150 -10.13 19.35 -9.45
C ARG A 150 -11.04 19.43 -10.68
N SER A 151 -10.48 19.15 -11.87
CA SER A 151 -11.20 19.33 -13.12
C SER A 151 -12.16 18.18 -13.34
N LEU A 152 -13.46 18.45 -13.26
CA LEU A 152 -14.50 17.45 -13.54
C LEU A 152 -14.33 16.82 -14.94
N ILE A 153 -13.85 17.59 -15.93
CA ILE A 153 -13.58 17.09 -17.28
C ILE A 153 -12.44 16.05 -17.24
N GLN A 154 -11.34 16.36 -16.57
CA GLN A 154 -10.21 15.42 -16.44
C GLN A 154 -10.61 14.17 -15.65
N LEU A 155 -11.35 14.32 -14.55
CA LEU A 155 -11.81 13.20 -13.73
C LEU A 155 -12.78 12.29 -14.49
N ARG A 156 -13.75 12.86 -15.24
CA ARG A 156 -14.63 12.08 -16.13
C ARG A 156 -13.83 11.37 -17.22
N GLY A 157 -12.86 12.05 -17.83
CA GLY A 157 -11.96 11.47 -18.83
C GLY A 157 -11.16 10.29 -18.29
N ALA A 158 -10.66 10.39 -17.06
CA ALA A 158 -9.92 9.32 -16.39
C ALA A 158 -10.80 8.12 -15.99
N LEU A 159 -12.03 8.35 -15.49
CA LEU A 159 -12.99 7.26 -15.26
C LEU A 159 -13.38 6.57 -16.57
N ALA A 160 -13.60 7.32 -17.65
CA ALA A 160 -13.85 6.75 -18.97
C ALA A 160 -12.62 5.98 -19.52
N ALA A 161 -11.40 6.44 -19.22
CA ALA A 161 -10.19 5.70 -19.54
C ALA A 161 -10.12 4.38 -18.77
N ALA A 162 -10.46 4.39 -17.47
CA ALA A 162 -10.56 3.17 -16.66
C ALA A 162 -11.57 2.16 -17.25
N GLN A 163 -12.72 2.63 -17.73
CA GLN A 163 -13.74 1.77 -18.34
C GLN A 163 -13.28 1.07 -19.63
N ARG A 164 -12.40 1.71 -20.40
CA ARG A 164 -11.85 1.17 -21.65
C ARG A 164 -10.71 0.18 -21.42
N ARG A 165 -10.15 0.12 -20.21
CA ARG A 165 -9.07 -0.82 -19.89
C ARG A 165 -9.60 -2.26 -19.89
N PRO A 166 -8.78 -3.23 -20.30
CA PRO A 166 -9.11 -4.64 -20.11
C PRO A 166 -9.34 -4.93 -18.61
N SER A 167 -10.21 -5.89 -18.33
CA SER A 167 -10.47 -6.38 -16.98
C SER A 167 -10.48 -7.90 -17.04
N TYR A 168 -9.77 -8.56 -16.13
CA TYR A 168 -9.49 -9.99 -16.22
C TYR A 168 -10.42 -10.86 -15.37
N GLY A 169 -11.47 -10.27 -14.79
CA GLY A 169 -12.37 -10.98 -13.88
C GLY A 169 -13.17 -12.11 -14.52
N LEU A 170 -13.44 -12.06 -15.84
CA LEU A 170 -14.11 -13.16 -16.55
C LEU A 170 -13.19 -14.37 -16.69
N GLU A 171 -11.93 -14.14 -17.01
CA GLU A 171 -10.87 -15.15 -17.08
C GLU A 171 -10.65 -15.75 -15.70
N ARG A 172 -10.53 -14.92 -14.65
CA ARG A 172 -10.42 -15.40 -13.26
C ARG A 172 -11.62 -16.28 -12.87
N LEU A 173 -12.84 -15.89 -13.27
CA LEU A 173 -14.06 -16.65 -12.98
C LEU A 173 -14.13 -17.96 -13.78
N ALA A 174 -13.68 -17.95 -15.04
CA ALA A 174 -13.60 -19.14 -15.88
C ALA A 174 -12.59 -20.15 -15.32
N GLU A 175 -11.39 -19.68 -14.96
CA GLU A 175 -10.37 -20.50 -14.26
C GLU A 175 -10.95 -21.11 -12.98
N GLN A 176 -11.61 -20.29 -12.15
CA GLN A 176 -12.28 -20.77 -10.94
C GLN A 176 -13.32 -21.88 -11.23
N ARG A 177 -14.16 -21.71 -12.26
CA ARG A 177 -15.20 -22.69 -12.61
C ARG A 177 -14.62 -23.98 -13.16
N GLN A 178 -13.58 -23.89 -13.99
CA GLN A 178 -12.88 -25.05 -14.52
C GLN A 178 -12.25 -25.87 -13.39
N GLU A 179 -11.67 -25.19 -12.40
CA GLU A 179 -11.15 -25.83 -11.19
C GLU A 179 -12.26 -26.44 -10.33
N GLU A 180 -13.35 -25.72 -10.05
CA GLU A 180 -14.49 -26.26 -9.29
C GLU A 180 -15.12 -27.48 -9.97
N ALA A 181 -15.21 -27.49 -11.30
CA ALA A 181 -15.66 -28.66 -12.06
C ALA A 181 -14.69 -29.84 -11.91
N THR A 182 -13.38 -29.56 -11.90
CA THR A 182 -12.35 -30.57 -11.64
C THR A 182 -12.51 -31.16 -10.23
N TYR A 183 -12.69 -30.34 -9.20
CA TYR A 183 -12.93 -30.83 -7.83
C TYR A 183 -14.19 -31.68 -7.71
N ARG A 184 -15.30 -31.29 -8.36
CA ARG A 184 -16.55 -32.07 -8.31
C ARG A 184 -16.42 -33.47 -8.92
N LEU A 185 -15.49 -33.66 -9.87
CA LEU A 185 -15.19 -34.98 -10.43
C LEU A 185 -14.41 -35.88 -9.45
N PHE A 186 -13.67 -35.29 -8.51
CA PHE A 186 -12.87 -36.02 -7.54
C PHE A 186 -13.49 -36.11 -6.14
N ASP A 187 -14.52 -35.30 -5.82
CA ASP A 187 -15.22 -35.35 -4.53
C ASP A 187 -15.87 -36.74 -4.32
N PRO A 188 -15.31 -37.57 -3.41
CA PRO A 188 -15.79 -38.94 -3.20
C PRO A 188 -17.18 -38.98 -2.56
N ARG A 189 -17.72 -37.85 -2.07
CA ARG A 189 -19.07 -37.75 -1.48
C ARG A 189 -20.16 -37.53 -2.53
N GLY A 190 -19.79 -37.17 -3.76
CA GLY A 190 -20.71 -37.00 -4.88
C GLY A 190 -21.02 -38.29 -5.65
N LEU A 191 -20.31 -39.39 -5.35
CA LEU A 191 -20.59 -40.69 -5.95
C LEU A 191 -21.85 -41.30 -5.30
N PRO A 192 -22.79 -41.85 -6.09
CA PRO A 192 -23.99 -42.48 -5.54
C PRO A 192 -23.60 -43.59 -4.55
N PRO A 193 -24.28 -43.68 -3.40
CA PRO A 193 -24.03 -44.73 -2.42
C PRO A 193 -24.26 -46.09 -3.10
N GLY A 194 -23.17 -46.84 -3.31
CA GLY A 194 -23.21 -48.14 -4.01
C GLY A 194 -22.09 -48.36 -5.03
N VAL A 195 -21.35 -47.33 -5.43
CA VAL A 195 -20.11 -47.52 -6.22
C VAL A 195 -18.99 -47.96 -5.27
N ASN A 196 -18.99 -49.26 -4.94
CA ASN A 196 -17.92 -49.88 -4.18
C ASN A 196 -16.59 -49.66 -4.90
N ARG A 197 -15.64 -49.04 -4.18
CA ARG A 197 -14.23 -48.93 -4.58
C ARG A 197 -13.67 -50.35 -4.79
N PHE A 198 -13.77 -50.85 -6.02
CA PHE A 198 -13.10 -52.07 -6.41
C PHE A 198 -11.59 -51.81 -6.40
N GLY A 199 -10.92 -52.35 -5.38
CA GLY A 199 -9.48 -52.59 -5.35
C GLY A 199 -8.64 -51.50 -4.70
N GLY A 200 -8.58 -51.47 -3.37
CA GLY A 200 -7.37 -51.28 -2.54
C GLY A 200 -6.38 -50.13 -2.77
N GLY A 201 -6.56 -49.27 -3.77
CA GLY A 201 -5.69 -48.15 -4.07
C GLY A 201 -5.97 -47.03 -3.08
N ARG A 202 -4.94 -46.66 -2.30
CA ARG A 202 -4.97 -45.53 -1.38
C ARG A 202 -5.65 -44.33 -2.05
N PRO A 203 -6.65 -43.67 -1.41
CA PRO A 203 -7.21 -42.44 -1.92
C PRO A 203 -6.04 -41.48 -2.20
N LEU A 204 -5.95 -41.06 -3.46
CA LEU A 204 -4.81 -40.37 -4.05
C LEU A 204 -4.43 -39.12 -3.24
N ASP A 205 -3.17 -39.04 -2.79
CA ASP A 205 -2.49 -37.83 -2.26
C ASP A 205 -2.40 -36.65 -3.27
N ALA A 206 -3.14 -36.70 -4.38
CA ALA A 206 -3.12 -35.72 -5.46
C ALA A 206 -4.02 -34.51 -5.17
N GLU A 207 -5.13 -34.67 -4.44
CA GLU A 207 -6.07 -33.58 -4.15
C GLU A 207 -5.47 -32.41 -3.34
N PRO A 208 -4.68 -32.61 -2.27
CA PRO A 208 -4.12 -31.51 -1.49
C PRO A 208 -3.16 -30.62 -2.30
N ARG A 209 -2.55 -31.16 -3.36
CA ARG A 209 -1.53 -30.44 -4.14
C ARG A 209 -2.15 -29.40 -5.07
N LEU A 210 -3.31 -29.68 -5.65
CA LEU A 210 -4.00 -28.73 -6.53
C LEU A 210 -4.61 -27.57 -5.73
N SER A 211 -5.22 -27.85 -4.57
CA SER A 211 -5.85 -26.82 -3.73
C SER A 211 -4.82 -25.89 -3.12
N GLN A 212 -3.68 -26.45 -2.72
CA GLN A 212 -2.57 -25.66 -2.19
C GLN A 212 -1.92 -24.78 -3.28
N ARG A 213 -1.72 -25.28 -4.50
CA ARG A 213 -1.19 -24.46 -5.62
C ARG A 213 -2.11 -23.28 -5.93
N ARG A 214 -3.41 -23.54 -6.03
CA ARG A 214 -4.44 -22.51 -6.26
C ARG A 214 -4.44 -21.46 -5.14
N SER A 215 -4.47 -21.90 -3.89
CA SER A 215 -4.49 -20.99 -2.74
C SER A 215 -3.24 -20.11 -2.70
N ARG A 216 -2.07 -20.65 -3.05
CA ARG A 216 -0.83 -19.87 -3.20
C ARG A 216 -0.91 -18.86 -4.34
N GLN A 217 -1.41 -19.26 -5.51
CA GLN A 217 -1.56 -18.36 -6.66
C GLN A 217 -2.53 -17.22 -6.35
N LEU A 218 -3.71 -17.52 -5.79
CA LEU A 218 -4.68 -16.51 -5.40
C LEU A 218 -4.12 -15.58 -4.32
N SER A 219 -3.43 -16.13 -3.31
CA SER A 219 -2.77 -15.33 -2.29
C SER A 219 -1.70 -14.41 -2.88
N ALA A 220 -0.92 -14.88 -3.85
CA ALA A 220 0.06 -14.06 -4.55
C ALA A 220 -0.63 -12.94 -5.36
N GLN A 221 -1.74 -13.24 -6.05
CA GLN A 221 -2.51 -12.25 -6.80
C GLN A 221 -3.14 -11.18 -5.90
N LEU A 222 -3.76 -11.59 -4.78
CA LEU A 222 -4.32 -10.65 -3.80
C LEU A 222 -3.22 -9.86 -3.06
N GLY A 223 -2.09 -10.48 -2.76
CA GLY A 223 -0.93 -9.80 -2.20
C GLY A 223 -0.34 -8.76 -3.16
N SER A 224 -0.33 -9.07 -4.46
CA SER A 224 0.06 -8.14 -5.52
C SER A 224 -0.91 -6.96 -5.63
N LEU A 225 -2.23 -7.22 -5.59
CA LEU A 225 -3.27 -6.19 -5.53
C LEU A 225 -3.12 -5.26 -4.32
N ALA A 226 -2.93 -5.84 -3.12
CA ALA A 226 -2.71 -5.08 -1.89
C ALA A 226 -1.43 -4.24 -1.94
N SER A 227 -0.35 -4.80 -2.51
CA SER A 227 0.93 -4.09 -2.68
C SER A 227 0.79 -2.92 -3.67
N ALA A 228 0.10 -3.12 -4.78
CA ALA A 228 -0.18 -2.05 -5.75
C ALA A 228 -1.05 -0.94 -5.14
N ALA A 229 -2.07 -1.29 -4.34
CA ALA A 229 -2.88 -0.30 -3.62
C ALA A 229 -2.07 0.47 -2.57
N SER A 230 -1.20 -0.23 -1.84
CA SER A 230 -0.26 0.38 -0.87
C SER A 230 0.67 1.36 -1.59
N ALA A 231 1.22 0.93 -2.73
CA ALA A 231 2.07 1.77 -3.57
C ALA A 231 1.35 3.03 -4.06
N ALA A 232 0.07 2.94 -4.43
CA ALA A 232 -0.71 4.11 -4.80
C ALA A 232 -0.88 5.10 -3.63
N VAL A 233 -1.17 4.60 -2.43
CA VAL A 233 -1.30 5.41 -1.21
C VAL A 233 0.01 6.10 -0.82
N GLU A 234 1.14 5.40 -0.96
CA GLU A 234 2.46 5.92 -0.61
C GLU A 234 3.04 6.87 -1.69
N GLY A 235 2.85 6.54 -2.96
CA GLY A 235 3.54 7.20 -4.07
C GLY A 235 2.79 8.40 -4.66
N LEU A 236 1.47 8.44 -4.52
CA LEU A 236 0.69 9.61 -4.92
C LEU A 236 0.52 10.53 -3.71
N GLU A 237 1.54 11.36 -3.49
CA GLU A 237 1.53 12.32 -2.38
C GLU A 237 0.31 13.24 -2.47
N ALA A 238 -0.66 13.02 -1.58
CA ALA A 238 -1.85 13.85 -1.51
C ALA A 238 -1.46 15.28 -1.14
N PRO A 239 -1.97 16.30 -1.86
CA PRO A 239 -1.77 17.69 -1.51
C PRO A 239 -2.10 17.93 -0.02
N PRO A 240 -1.34 18.79 0.67
CA PRO A 240 -1.40 18.92 2.11
C PRO A 240 -2.79 19.32 2.61
N GLY A 241 -3.05 18.92 3.85
CA GLY A 241 -4.30 19.18 4.57
C GLY A 241 -5.47 18.29 4.16
N GLY A 242 -6.50 18.30 5.00
CA GLY A 242 -7.77 17.65 4.68
C GLY A 242 -7.89 16.17 5.05
N ARG A 243 -9.07 15.61 4.80
CA ARG A 243 -9.35 14.17 4.99
C ARG A 243 -8.90 13.40 3.75
N ARG A 244 -8.12 12.34 3.95
CA ARG A 244 -7.70 11.42 2.88
C ARG A 244 -8.59 10.18 2.87
N VAL A 245 -9.04 9.82 1.68
CA VAL A 245 -10.03 8.78 1.43
C VAL A 245 -9.52 7.90 0.28
N LEU A 246 -9.53 6.58 0.48
CA LEU A 246 -9.27 5.59 -0.56
C LEU A 246 -10.59 4.93 -0.95
N LEU A 247 -11.10 5.26 -2.13
CA LEU A 247 -12.21 4.56 -2.77
C LEU A 247 -11.66 3.30 -3.45
N PHE A 248 -11.80 2.17 -2.79
CA PHE A 248 -11.20 0.91 -3.24
C PHE A 248 -12.24 0.08 -4.01
N VAL A 249 -12.26 0.20 -5.33
CA VAL A 249 -13.19 -0.52 -6.22
C VAL A 249 -12.71 -1.97 -6.31
N ALA A 250 -13.22 -2.81 -5.42
CA ALA A 250 -12.84 -4.21 -5.29
C ALA A 250 -13.58 -5.07 -6.31
N GLY A 251 -12.83 -5.83 -7.10
CA GLY A 251 -13.37 -6.79 -8.05
C GLY A 251 -14.04 -7.98 -7.37
N SER A 252 -14.38 -8.99 -8.15
CA SER A 252 -15.02 -10.20 -7.65
C SER A 252 -13.96 -11.21 -7.19
N TRP A 253 -13.41 -11.01 -5.98
CA TRP A 253 -12.36 -11.89 -5.47
C TRP A 253 -12.87 -13.32 -5.33
N PRO A 254 -12.19 -14.33 -5.89
CA PRO A 254 -12.64 -15.70 -5.86
C PRO A 254 -12.42 -16.29 -4.45
N VAL A 255 -13.41 -16.12 -3.59
CA VAL A 255 -13.46 -16.69 -2.24
C VAL A 255 -14.01 -18.13 -2.34
N SER A 256 -13.18 -19.08 -2.75
CA SER A 256 -13.53 -20.51 -2.72
C SER A 256 -13.75 -20.98 -1.27
N ALA A 257 -14.40 -22.13 -1.06
CA ALA A 257 -14.53 -22.72 0.28
C ALA A 257 -13.16 -22.97 0.93
N ASP A 258 -12.16 -23.41 0.16
CA ASP A 258 -10.79 -23.56 0.65
C ASP A 258 -10.13 -22.22 0.99
N PHE A 259 -10.43 -21.17 0.23
CA PHE A 259 -9.99 -19.82 0.58
C PHE A 259 -10.73 -19.28 1.80
N GLN A 260 -12.01 -19.64 1.99
CA GLN A 260 -12.73 -19.38 3.23
C GLN A 260 -12.09 -20.13 4.39
N LEU A 261 -11.70 -21.38 4.21
CA LEU A 261 -10.90 -22.08 5.20
C LEU A 261 -9.59 -21.34 5.39
N MET A 262 -8.81 -20.96 4.38
CA MET A 262 -7.62 -20.11 4.57
C MET A 262 -7.89 -18.77 5.29
N LEU A 263 -9.08 -18.20 5.13
CA LEU A 263 -9.56 -17.02 5.85
C LEU A 263 -9.93 -17.34 7.31
N LEU A 264 -10.44 -18.55 7.58
CA LEU A 264 -10.99 -19.02 8.87
C LEU A 264 -9.99 -19.89 9.68
N ASP A 265 -9.00 -20.49 9.02
CA ASP A 265 -8.10 -21.52 9.53
C ASP A 265 -7.10 -20.84 10.47
N VAL A 266 -7.42 -21.03 11.75
CA VAL A 266 -6.61 -20.91 12.97
C VAL A 266 -6.00 -19.52 13.23
N GLY A 267 -6.82 -18.61 13.77
CA GLY A 267 -6.32 -17.46 14.56
C GLY A 267 -6.29 -16.09 13.86
N GLY A 268 -7.04 -15.89 12.77
CA GLY A 268 -7.27 -14.55 12.20
C GLY A 268 -6.16 -13.99 11.31
N GLY A 269 -5.20 -14.79 10.86
CA GLY A 269 -3.96 -14.26 10.27
C GLY A 269 -3.96 -13.99 8.76
N SER A 270 -4.45 -14.89 7.91
CA SER A 270 -3.91 -14.96 6.53
C SER A 270 -4.32 -13.80 5.61
N ALA A 271 -5.62 -13.55 5.36
CA ALA A 271 -5.99 -12.42 4.49
C ALA A 271 -5.80 -11.06 5.15
N GLN A 272 -5.88 -10.99 6.48
CA GLN A 272 -5.49 -9.79 7.20
C GLN A 272 -4.01 -9.49 6.94
N LYS A 273 -3.13 -10.50 6.94
CA LYS A 273 -1.72 -10.36 6.55
C LYS A 273 -1.54 -9.97 5.08
N LEU A 274 -2.38 -10.48 4.16
CA LEU A 274 -2.30 -10.10 2.74
C LEU A 274 -2.56 -8.61 2.53
N PHE A 275 -3.52 -8.04 3.26
CA PHE A 275 -3.86 -6.62 3.16
C PHE A 275 -3.22 -5.75 4.25
N ALA A 276 -2.45 -6.32 5.17
CA ALA A 276 -1.73 -5.57 6.20
C ALA A 276 -0.86 -4.45 5.61
N PRO A 277 -0.11 -4.65 4.51
CA PRO A 277 0.64 -3.55 3.89
C PRO A 277 -0.24 -2.37 3.48
N LEU A 278 -1.46 -2.62 2.99
CA LEU A 278 -2.40 -1.58 2.58
C LEU A 278 -2.96 -0.84 3.79
N VAL A 279 -3.38 -1.58 4.82
CA VAL A 279 -3.85 -1.00 6.08
C VAL A 279 -2.75 -0.15 6.73
N GLU A 280 -1.51 -0.66 6.80
CA GLU A 280 -0.38 0.06 7.37
C GLU A 280 -0.03 1.33 6.59
N SER A 281 -0.05 1.27 5.25
CA SER A 281 0.19 2.44 4.39
C SER A 281 -0.93 3.46 4.54
N ALA A 282 -2.19 3.01 4.60
CA ALA A 282 -3.34 3.86 4.85
C ALA A 282 -3.27 4.52 6.24
N ASP A 283 -2.88 3.76 7.26
CA ASP A 283 -2.70 4.26 8.62
C ASP A 283 -1.64 5.37 8.66
N GLN A 284 -0.45 5.07 8.13
CA GLN A 284 0.67 5.99 8.06
C GLN A 284 0.31 7.28 7.31
N ARG A 285 -0.42 7.17 6.20
CA ARG A 285 -0.82 8.31 5.37
C ARG A 285 -2.17 8.91 5.78
N SER A 286 -2.79 8.42 6.84
CA SER A 286 -4.11 8.86 7.35
C SER A 286 -5.27 8.77 6.34
N TYR A 287 -5.24 7.74 5.50
CA TYR A 287 -6.36 7.37 4.64
C TYR A 287 -7.39 6.54 5.39
N ALA A 288 -8.67 6.81 5.14
CA ALA A 288 -9.75 5.87 5.40
C ALA A 288 -10.12 5.11 4.14
N ILE A 289 -10.21 3.78 4.22
CA ILE A 289 -10.52 2.92 3.09
C ILE A 289 -12.04 2.70 3.03
N TYR A 290 -12.63 3.00 1.89
CA TYR A 290 -14.04 2.77 1.57
C TYR A 290 -14.12 1.76 0.43
N PRO A 291 -14.17 0.46 0.73
CA PRO A 291 -14.32 -0.54 -0.31
C PRO A 291 -15.67 -0.46 -1.01
N LEU A 292 -15.64 -0.44 -2.34
CA LEU A 292 -16.80 -0.49 -3.22
C LEU A 292 -16.78 -1.84 -3.92
N ARG A 293 -17.74 -2.72 -3.64
CA ARG A 293 -17.75 -4.06 -4.23
C ARG A 293 -18.35 -4.04 -5.64
N VAL A 294 -17.63 -4.57 -6.61
CA VAL A 294 -18.14 -4.84 -7.96
C VAL A 294 -18.91 -6.16 -7.96
N PRO A 295 -20.23 -6.17 -8.25
CA PRO A 295 -21.04 -7.40 -8.11
C PRO A 295 -20.67 -8.50 -9.11
N THR A 296 -20.83 -9.77 -8.70
CA THR A 296 -20.69 -10.95 -9.56
C THR A 296 -21.99 -11.34 -10.25
N PHE A 297 -21.90 -11.99 -11.41
CA PHE A 297 -23.05 -12.58 -12.12
C PHE A 297 -23.80 -13.65 -11.30
N SER A 298 -23.11 -14.35 -10.39
CA SER A 298 -23.71 -15.41 -9.57
C SER A 298 -24.75 -14.88 -8.57
N SER A 299 -24.70 -13.59 -8.22
CA SER A 299 -25.69 -12.95 -7.33
C SER A 299 -27.08 -12.78 -7.96
N THR A 300 -27.20 -12.97 -9.29
CA THR A 300 -28.44 -12.76 -10.05
C THR A 300 -29.15 -14.05 -10.48
N GLY A 301 -28.55 -15.23 -10.25
CA GLY A 301 -28.99 -16.50 -10.84
C GLY A 301 -30.20 -17.19 -10.19
N THR A 302 -30.64 -16.77 -9.00
CA THR A 302 -31.83 -17.35 -8.34
C THR A 302 -32.85 -16.26 -8.04
N ARG A 303 -33.08 -15.39 -9.04
CA ARG A 303 -33.89 -14.18 -8.92
C ARG A 303 -35.18 -14.29 -9.73
N GLY A 304 -35.96 -15.33 -9.46
CA GLY A 304 -37.35 -15.45 -9.89
C GLY A 304 -38.31 -14.77 -8.91
N ALA A 305 -38.08 -13.51 -8.54
CA ALA A 305 -39.04 -12.68 -7.81
C ALA A 305 -38.60 -11.21 -7.83
N ILE A 306 -39.30 -10.40 -8.63
CA ILE A 306 -39.15 -8.94 -8.72
C ILE A 306 -39.64 -8.36 -7.38
N GLY A 307 -38.72 -7.84 -6.55
CA GLY A 307 -39.08 -7.05 -5.35
C GLY A 307 -38.27 -7.32 -4.08
N ALA A 308 -37.56 -8.45 -3.98
CA ALA A 308 -36.76 -8.73 -2.79
C ALA A 308 -35.42 -7.98 -2.83
N ARG A 309 -35.22 -7.05 -1.87
CA ARG A 309 -33.89 -6.55 -1.50
C ARG A 309 -33.03 -7.78 -1.15
N THR A 310 -32.09 -8.12 -2.03
CA THR A 310 -31.12 -9.20 -1.81
C THR A 310 -30.23 -8.80 -0.65
N ARG A 311 -30.62 -9.15 0.58
CA ARG A 311 -29.65 -9.22 1.68
C ARG A 311 -28.58 -10.20 1.21
N LEU A 312 -27.33 -9.76 1.20
CA LEU A 312 -26.23 -10.71 1.06
C LEU A 312 -26.39 -11.81 2.10
N PRO A 313 -26.02 -13.06 1.78
CA PRO A 313 -25.82 -14.05 2.82
C PRO A 313 -24.93 -13.41 3.89
N ALA A 314 -25.33 -13.51 5.17
CA ALA A 314 -24.54 -13.01 6.28
C ALA A 314 -23.09 -13.56 6.26
N ASP A 315 -22.88 -14.64 5.50
CA ASP A 315 -21.63 -15.36 5.35
C ASP A 315 -20.82 -15.03 4.09
N ASP A 316 -21.11 -13.97 3.31
CA ASP A 316 -20.24 -13.59 2.19
C ASP A 316 -18.82 -13.24 2.70
N PRO A 317 -17.80 -14.09 2.47
CA PRO A 317 -16.46 -13.89 3.00
C PRO A 317 -15.75 -12.69 2.37
N GLN A 318 -16.08 -12.33 1.13
CA GLN A 318 -15.53 -11.12 0.51
C GLN A 318 -16.08 -9.89 1.24
N ALA A 319 -17.40 -9.84 1.47
CA ALA A 319 -18.01 -8.74 2.20
C ALA A 319 -17.38 -8.60 3.59
N ARG A 320 -17.16 -9.70 4.31
CA ARG A 320 -16.47 -9.70 5.62
C ARG A 320 -15.05 -9.12 5.55
N LEU A 321 -14.26 -9.50 4.55
CA LEU A 321 -12.92 -8.94 4.33
C LEU A 321 -12.98 -7.43 4.02
N LEU A 322 -13.90 -6.99 3.16
CA LEU A 322 -14.07 -5.58 2.84
C LEU A 322 -14.52 -4.77 4.07
N HIS A 323 -15.43 -5.30 4.89
CA HIS A 323 -15.82 -4.70 6.17
C HIS A 323 -14.63 -4.58 7.13
N HIS A 324 -13.77 -5.60 7.19
CA HIS A 324 -12.56 -5.55 7.99
C HIS A 324 -11.62 -4.43 7.53
N LEU A 325 -11.32 -4.31 6.22
CA LEU A 325 -10.47 -3.23 5.69
C LEU A 325 -11.00 -1.83 6.03
N ALA A 326 -12.32 -1.64 5.92
CA ALA A 326 -12.96 -0.38 6.31
C ALA A 326 -12.82 -0.12 7.81
N ALA A 327 -13.09 -1.12 8.65
CA ALA A 327 -13.00 -1.01 10.10
C ALA A 327 -11.58 -0.69 10.57
N GLU A 328 -10.56 -1.30 9.98
CA GLU A 328 -9.15 -1.07 10.33
C GLU A 328 -8.67 0.35 10.03
N THR A 329 -9.37 1.10 9.17
CA THR A 329 -8.95 2.45 8.72
C THR A 329 -9.98 3.54 8.98
N CYS A 330 -11.01 3.25 9.79
CA CYS A 330 -12.13 4.16 10.07
C CYS A 330 -12.91 4.60 8.82
N GLY A 331 -13.00 3.73 7.81
CA GLY A 331 -13.87 3.91 6.66
C GLY A 331 -15.20 3.16 6.79
N LEU A 332 -15.92 3.07 5.68
CA LEU A 332 -17.20 2.35 5.57
C LEU A 332 -17.19 1.49 4.31
N ALA A 333 -17.44 0.19 4.46
CA ALA A 333 -17.58 -0.71 3.32
C ALA A 333 -18.97 -0.57 2.68
N LEU A 334 -18.99 -0.35 1.37
CA LEU A 334 -20.20 -0.17 0.56
C LEU A 334 -20.36 -1.39 -0.36
N VAL A 335 -20.79 -2.51 0.23
CA VAL A 335 -20.85 -3.82 -0.44
C VAL A 335 -22.18 -4.12 -1.12
N ASP A 336 -23.29 -3.52 -0.67
CA ASP A 336 -24.65 -3.91 -1.06
C ASP A 336 -25.26 -3.10 -2.22
N ASP A 337 -24.67 -1.96 -2.55
CA ASP A 337 -25.20 -1.05 -3.55
C ASP A 337 -24.30 -1.06 -4.79
N LEU A 338 -24.89 -1.15 -5.98
CA LEU A 338 -24.24 -1.09 -7.31
C LEU A 338 -23.54 0.27 -7.58
N GLY A 339 -22.82 0.84 -6.61
CA GLY A 339 -22.26 2.18 -6.67
C GLY A 339 -23.28 3.32 -6.57
N ARG A 340 -24.60 3.01 -6.47
CA ARG A 340 -25.65 4.04 -6.43
C ARG A 340 -25.51 4.91 -5.19
N GLY A 341 -25.15 6.18 -5.40
CA GLY A 341 -24.84 7.12 -4.34
C GLY A 341 -23.58 6.79 -3.52
N ALA A 342 -22.69 5.93 -4.02
CA ALA A 342 -21.52 5.51 -3.26
C ALA A 342 -20.58 6.69 -2.95
N LEU A 343 -20.26 7.54 -3.95
CA LEU A 343 -19.44 8.73 -3.71
C LEU A 343 -20.14 9.68 -2.75
N ARG A 344 -21.46 9.89 -2.92
CA ARG A 344 -22.25 10.72 -2.00
C ARG A 344 -22.11 10.27 -0.55
N ARG A 345 -22.34 8.98 -0.29
CA ARG A 345 -22.24 8.41 1.06
C ARG A 345 -20.83 8.53 1.62
N VAL A 346 -19.81 8.39 0.79
CA VAL A 346 -18.42 8.58 1.22
C VAL A 346 -18.16 10.04 1.57
N ILE A 347 -18.65 11.00 0.78
CA ILE A 347 -18.56 12.43 1.07
C ILE A 347 -19.25 12.74 2.41
N GLU A 348 -20.50 12.28 2.58
CA GLU A 348 -21.29 12.48 3.80
C GLU A 348 -20.60 11.89 5.04
N ASP A 349 -20.16 10.63 4.94
CA ASP A 349 -19.50 9.92 6.03
C ASP A 349 -18.13 10.54 6.37
N SER A 350 -17.29 10.82 5.36
CA SER A 350 -15.94 11.37 5.58
C SER A 350 -15.94 12.88 5.90
N GLY A 351 -17.05 13.58 5.65
CA GLY A 351 -17.21 15.02 5.83
C GLY A 351 -17.43 15.45 7.28
N SER A 352 -17.80 14.55 8.17
CA SER A 352 -18.09 14.87 9.57
C SER A 352 -17.30 13.99 10.53
N TYR A 353 -16.39 14.59 11.30
CA TYR A 353 -15.50 13.89 12.24
C TYR A 353 -14.79 14.89 13.17
N TYR A 354 -14.21 14.38 14.26
CA TYR A 354 -13.24 15.09 15.09
C TYR A 354 -11.84 14.68 14.68
N ARG A 355 -10.96 15.64 14.42
CA ARG A 355 -9.52 15.42 14.26
C ARG A 355 -8.85 15.62 15.61
N LEU A 356 -8.34 14.55 16.19
CA LEU A 356 -7.52 14.58 17.39
C LEU A 356 -6.06 14.56 16.96
N ARG A 357 -5.30 15.59 17.28
CA ARG A 357 -3.86 15.63 17.06
C ARG A 357 -3.14 15.27 18.35
N PHE A 358 -2.12 14.42 18.25
CA PHE A 358 -1.23 14.15 19.37
C PHE A 358 0.20 13.88 18.89
N THR A 359 1.17 14.15 19.74
CA THR A 359 2.58 13.91 19.46
C THR A 359 3.04 12.63 20.16
N PRO A 360 3.46 11.60 19.41
CA PRO A 360 3.88 10.34 20.01
C PRO A 360 5.20 10.52 20.76
N ALA A 361 5.31 9.94 21.96
CA ALA A 361 6.55 9.95 22.74
C ALA A 361 7.57 8.87 22.28
N TRP A 362 7.14 7.94 21.42
CA TRP A 362 7.97 6.85 20.93
C TRP A 362 8.58 7.19 19.56
N ARG A 363 9.57 6.40 19.13
CA ARG A 363 10.32 6.60 17.88
C ARG A 363 10.17 5.40 16.96
N HIS A 364 9.49 5.57 15.84
CA HIS A 364 9.56 4.81 14.58
C HIS A 364 10.26 3.44 14.65
N ASP A 365 9.67 2.48 15.37
CA ASP A 365 10.29 1.20 15.72
C ASP A 365 9.72 -0.01 14.95
N ASP A 366 9.04 0.25 13.83
CA ASP A 366 8.37 -0.77 13.01
C ASP A 366 7.26 -1.54 13.75
N ARG A 367 6.79 -1.02 14.88
CA ARG A 367 5.69 -1.64 15.63
C ARG A 367 4.36 -1.00 15.26
N ARG A 368 3.35 -1.86 15.16
CA ARG A 368 1.96 -1.41 15.15
C ARG A 368 1.55 -1.03 16.57
N ARG A 369 1.06 0.18 16.73
CA ARG A 369 0.52 0.72 17.99
C ARG A 369 -0.97 0.50 18.04
N ARG A 370 -1.50 0.07 19.17
CA ARG A 370 -2.95 -0.02 19.38
C ARG A 370 -3.49 1.36 19.77
N LEU A 371 -4.51 1.82 19.07
CA LEU A 371 -5.21 3.05 19.36
C LEU A 371 -6.58 2.74 19.98
N GLU A 372 -6.88 3.41 21.07
CA GLU A 372 -8.20 3.37 21.69
C GLU A 372 -8.65 4.81 21.93
N VAL A 373 -9.86 5.15 21.50
CA VAL A 373 -10.48 6.44 21.78
C VAL A 373 -11.83 6.19 22.42
N ASP A 374 -11.97 6.67 23.64
CA ASP A 374 -13.23 6.68 24.37
C ASP A 374 -13.77 8.11 24.47
N VAL A 375 -15.09 8.24 24.56
CA VAL A 375 -15.74 9.50 24.91
C VAL A 375 -16.34 9.36 26.31
N ARG A 376 -16.07 10.32 27.19
CA ARG A 376 -16.46 10.29 28.61
C ARG A 376 -17.98 10.35 28.81
N GLN A 377 -18.70 10.97 27.87
CA GLN A 377 -20.16 11.03 27.91
C GLN A 377 -20.79 9.66 27.60
N ARG A 378 -21.78 9.27 28.41
CA ARG A 378 -22.45 7.97 28.30
C ARG A 378 -23.31 7.85 27.03
N GLY A 379 -23.41 6.63 26.50
CA GLY A 379 -24.28 6.31 25.37
C GLY A 379 -23.75 6.76 23.99
N LEU A 380 -22.52 7.26 23.94
CA LEU A 380 -21.81 7.57 22.70
C LEU A 380 -21.01 6.37 22.21
N ARG A 381 -20.91 6.22 20.89
CA ARG A 381 -20.10 5.20 20.22
C ARG A 381 -19.05 5.90 19.38
N VAL A 382 -17.82 5.42 19.48
CA VAL A 382 -16.69 5.95 18.73
C VAL A 382 -16.35 5.00 17.58
N ARG A 383 -16.18 5.56 16.39
CA ARG A 383 -15.54 4.89 15.25
C ARG A 383 -14.20 5.55 15.02
N VAL A 384 -13.14 4.77 15.17
CA VAL A 384 -11.75 5.18 15.01
C VAL A 384 -10.96 3.97 14.51
N ARG A 385 -9.84 4.20 13.83
CA ARG A 385 -8.93 3.11 13.46
C ARG A 385 -8.34 2.48 14.74
N PRO A 386 -8.27 1.15 14.83
CA PRO A 386 -7.81 0.45 16.03
C PRO A 386 -6.28 0.45 16.18
N GLY A 387 -5.54 0.87 15.15
CA GLY A 387 -4.09 0.86 15.19
C GLY A 387 -3.44 1.95 14.37
N LEU A 388 -2.12 2.05 14.54
CA LEU A 388 -1.24 2.94 13.80
C LEU A 388 0.05 2.21 13.49
N ALA A 389 0.40 2.10 12.22
CA ALA A 389 1.72 1.64 11.82
C ALA A 389 2.75 2.74 12.07
N ASP A 390 3.83 2.42 12.79
CA ASP A 390 4.93 3.36 13.04
C ASP A 390 6.24 2.88 12.39
N PRO A 391 6.35 2.95 11.05
CA PRO A 391 7.48 2.41 10.33
C PRO A 391 8.75 3.19 10.64
N SER A 392 9.83 2.44 10.86
CA SER A 392 11.18 2.97 10.90
C SER A 392 11.51 3.72 9.62
N ARG A 393 12.54 4.57 9.71
CA ARG A 393 13.09 5.28 8.56
C ARG A 393 13.47 4.31 7.43
N HIS A 394 14.07 3.17 7.76
CA HIS A 394 14.43 2.14 6.79
C HIS A 394 13.19 1.55 6.10
N SER A 395 12.15 1.19 6.86
CA SER A 395 10.89 0.67 6.29
C SER A 395 10.16 1.70 5.44
N ARG A 396 10.17 2.98 5.84
CA ARG A 396 9.63 4.08 5.02
C ARG A 396 10.33 4.18 3.67
N ILE A 397 11.66 4.16 3.66
CA ILE A 397 12.43 4.19 2.41
C ILE A 397 12.14 2.95 1.56
N ALA A 398 12.07 1.76 2.17
CA ALA A 398 11.70 0.53 1.47
C ALA A 398 10.34 0.66 0.77
N ARG A 399 9.32 1.18 1.48
CA ARG A 399 7.98 1.42 0.93
C ARG A 399 7.97 2.47 -0.18
N LEU A 400 8.73 3.56 -0.03
CA LEU A 400 8.85 4.60 -1.07
C LEU A 400 9.49 4.04 -2.35
N VAL A 401 10.55 3.24 -2.23
CA VAL A 401 11.21 2.59 -3.37
C VAL A 401 10.31 1.54 -4.01
N GLU A 402 9.59 0.75 -3.22
CA GLU A 402 8.63 -0.21 -3.75
C GLU A 402 7.47 0.52 -4.47
N SER A 403 6.96 1.61 -3.89
CA SER A 403 5.92 2.43 -4.53
C SER A 403 6.37 3.02 -5.86
N ALA A 404 7.57 3.59 -5.90
CA ALA A 404 8.23 4.09 -7.11
C ALA A 404 8.31 3.03 -8.20
N ARG A 405 8.68 1.81 -7.82
CA ARG A 405 8.75 0.64 -8.71
C ARG A 405 7.39 0.26 -9.28
N TRP A 406 6.31 0.38 -8.52
CA TRP A 406 4.94 0.14 -9.02
C TRP A 406 4.46 1.22 -9.98
N LEU A 407 4.83 2.46 -9.72
CA LEU A 407 4.42 3.63 -10.51
C LEU A 407 5.29 3.89 -11.74
N ASP A 408 6.40 3.14 -11.89
CA ASP A 408 7.43 3.35 -12.90
C ASP A 408 7.95 4.80 -12.90
N LYS A 409 8.19 5.33 -11.69
CA LYS A 409 8.64 6.70 -11.44
C LYS A 409 9.68 6.68 -10.34
N PRO A 410 10.63 7.63 -10.31
CA PRO A 410 11.48 7.83 -9.13
C PRO A 410 10.62 8.06 -7.87
N PRO A 411 11.08 7.66 -6.67
CA PRO A 411 10.40 7.97 -5.42
C PRO A 411 10.21 9.49 -5.27
N PRO A 412 9.07 9.95 -4.70
CA PRO A 412 8.86 11.37 -4.43
C PRO A 412 9.98 11.95 -3.57
N GLY A 413 10.53 13.09 -4.01
CA GLY A 413 11.65 13.76 -3.33
C GLY A 413 13.02 13.09 -3.50
N ALA A 414 13.14 12.05 -4.32
CA ALA A 414 14.43 11.48 -4.66
C ALA A 414 15.15 12.32 -5.72
N ASP A 415 16.44 12.55 -5.50
CA ASP A 415 17.31 13.17 -6.51
C ASP A 415 17.74 12.14 -7.57
N ALA A 416 18.21 12.63 -8.71
CA ALA A 416 18.66 11.78 -9.80
C ALA A 416 19.96 11.03 -9.43
N LEU A 417 19.93 9.70 -9.54
CA LEU A 417 21.11 8.85 -9.43
C LEU A 417 21.76 8.64 -10.81
N GLY A 418 23.06 8.87 -10.94
CA GLY A 418 23.80 8.42 -12.12
C GLY A 418 23.98 6.91 -12.08
N VAL A 419 23.46 6.18 -13.07
CA VAL A 419 23.64 4.73 -13.20
C VAL A 419 23.95 4.39 -14.65
N ASP A 420 25.06 3.68 -14.87
CA ASP A 420 25.36 3.04 -16.15
C ASP A 420 25.20 1.53 -15.99
N VAL A 421 24.64 0.88 -17.02
CA VAL A 421 24.51 -0.58 -17.08
C VAL A 421 25.53 -1.12 -18.06
N GLY A 422 26.35 -2.05 -17.60
CA GLY A 422 27.23 -2.85 -18.43
C GLY A 422 26.87 -4.33 -18.33
N ARG A 423 27.45 -5.12 -19.23
CA ARG A 423 27.42 -6.59 -19.15
C ARG A 423 28.77 -7.11 -18.68
N GLY A 424 28.76 -8.04 -17.73
CA GLY A 424 29.91 -8.81 -17.31
C GLY A 424 30.22 -9.95 -18.28
N ALA A 425 31.40 -10.55 -18.15
CA ALA A 425 31.84 -11.68 -18.99
C ALA A 425 30.92 -12.91 -18.85
N ASP A 426 30.35 -13.12 -17.66
CA ASP A 426 29.51 -14.28 -17.32
C ASP A 426 28.01 -14.01 -17.56
N GLY A 427 27.66 -12.93 -18.25
CA GLY A 427 26.26 -12.50 -18.43
C GLY A 427 25.66 -11.77 -17.23
N ASP A 428 26.47 -11.52 -16.18
CA ASP A 428 26.09 -10.66 -15.06
C ASP A 428 25.73 -9.24 -15.54
N VAL A 429 24.78 -8.59 -14.87
CA VAL A 429 24.52 -7.17 -15.07
C VAL A 429 25.42 -6.37 -14.14
N VAL A 430 26.26 -5.49 -14.70
CA VAL A 430 27.14 -4.62 -13.93
C VAL A 430 26.51 -3.24 -13.82
N LEU A 431 26.22 -2.80 -12.59
CA LEU A 431 25.71 -1.45 -12.34
C LEU A 431 26.87 -0.57 -11.87
N THR A 432 27.14 0.50 -12.62
CA THR A 432 28.11 1.53 -12.21
C THR A 432 27.36 2.76 -11.74
N LEU A 433 27.38 3.01 -10.44
CA LEU A 433 26.78 4.17 -9.81
C LEU A 433 27.75 5.35 -9.88
N ARG A 434 27.24 6.52 -10.27
CA ARG A 434 27.93 7.81 -10.25
C ARG A 434 27.20 8.75 -9.31
N ILE A 435 27.80 8.98 -8.15
CA ILE A 435 27.21 9.72 -7.04
C ILE A 435 27.94 11.07 -6.92
N ARG A 436 27.17 12.14 -6.80
CA ARG A 436 27.70 13.48 -6.50
C ARG A 436 28.14 13.52 -5.03
N PRO A 437 29.40 13.85 -4.69
CA PRO A 437 29.88 13.85 -3.31
C PRO A 437 29.01 14.70 -2.39
N GLU A 438 28.50 15.84 -2.87
CA GLU A 438 27.64 16.76 -2.12
C GLU A 438 26.23 16.20 -1.82
N ALA A 439 25.83 15.10 -2.48
CA ALA A 439 24.53 14.49 -2.25
C ALA A 439 24.52 13.49 -1.08
N VAL A 440 25.69 13.12 -0.55
CA VAL A 440 25.85 12.13 0.52
C VAL A 440 26.77 12.66 1.62
N ALA A 441 26.48 12.31 2.87
CA ALA A 441 27.31 12.64 4.01
C ALA A 441 28.64 11.88 3.94
N ALA A 442 29.73 12.58 4.27
CA ALA A 442 31.04 11.98 4.40
C ALA A 442 31.00 10.84 5.44
N ALA A 443 31.59 9.70 5.09
CA ALA A 443 31.64 8.49 5.92
C ALA A 443 30.28 7.80 6.23
N ALA A 444 29.20 8.14 5.53
CA ALA A 444 27.93 7.41 5.66
C ALA A 444 28.01 5.99 5.07
N VAL A 445 27.43 5.01 5.78
CA VAL A 445 27.12 3.70 5.20
C VAL A 445 25.85 3.85 4.37
N LEU A 446 25.98 3.72 3.06
CA LEU A 446 24.86 3.91 2.13
C LEU A 446 24.10 2.59 1.96
N GLU A 447 22.78 2.67 1.76
CA GLU A 447 21.95 1.52 1.42
C GLU A 447 21.63 1.54 -0.08
N LEU A 448 22.29 0.67 -0.85
CA LEU A 448 21.96 0.42 -2.25
C LEU A 448 20.79 -0.55 -2.31
N ARG A 449 19.74 -0.17 -3.04
CA ARG A 449 18.58 -1.03 -3.28
C ARG A 449 18.37 -1.20 -4.77
N VAL A 450 18.13 -2.45 -5.18
CA VAL A 450 17.85 -2.80 -6.57
C VAL A 450 16.55 -3.57 -6.63
N ALA A 451 15.63 -3.10 -7.48
CA ALA A 451 14.33 -3.72 -7.70
C ALA A 451 14.15 -4.00 -9.19
N PRO A 452 13.84 -5.24 -9.62
CA PRO A 452 13.60 -5.50 -11.03
C PRO A 452 12.28 -4.87 -11.49
N LEU A 453 12.30 -4.23 -12.65
CA LEU A 453 11.14 -3.75 -13.39
C LEU A 453 10.77 -4.86 -14.38
N ASP A 454 10.04 -5.87 -13.92
CA ASP A 454 9.48 -6.90 -14.80
C ASP A 454 7.95 -6.83 -14.73
N GLU A 455 7.33 -6.60 -15.89
CA GLU A 455 5.88 -6.57 -16.05
C GLU A 455 5.28 -7.95 -16.32
N ALA A 456 6.09 -8.93 -16.78
CA ALA A 456 5.58 -10.15 -17.38
C ALA A 456 4.99 -11.13 -16.36
N GLN A 457 5.60 -11.24 -15.18
CA GLN A 457 5.29 -12.34 -14.25
C GLN A 457 4.25 -11.99 -13.18
N GLY A 458 3.85 -10.72 -13.02
CA GLY A 458 2.91 -10.27 -11.97
C GLY A 458 3.39 -10.48 -10.51
N TRP A 459 4.43 -11.29 -10.33
CA TRP A 459 5.20 -11.47 -9.12
C TRP A 459 6.40 -10.54 -9.13
N ARG A 460 6.58 -9.82 -8.02
CA ARG A 460 7.69 -8.90 -7.82
C ARG A 460 8.56 -9.46 -6.70
N PRO A 461 9.83 -9.83 -6.97
CA PRO A 461 10.72 -10.27 -5.91
C PRO A 461 10.95 -9.15 -4.90
N PRO A 462 11.30 -9.50 -3.65
CA PRO A 462 11.63 -8.52 -2.61
C PRO A 462 12.80 -7.64 -3.04
N LEU A 463 12.83 -6.41 -2.51
CA LEU A 463 13.92 -5.46 -2.72
C LEU A 463 15.24 -6.03 -2.21
N ALA A 464 16.23 -6.17 -3.09
CA ALA A 464 17.59 -6.49 -2.68
C ALA A 464 18.21 -5.25 -2.04
N VAL A 465 18.83 -5.41 -0.86
CA VAL A 465 19.48 -4.32 -0.12
C VAL A 465 20.93 -4.69 0.15
N GLU A 466 21.84 -3.84 -0.32
CA GLU A 466 23.28 -3.94 -0.09
C GLU A 466 23.76 -2.71 0.69
N ARG A 467 24.64 -2.91 1.68
CA ARG A 467 25.23 -1.80 2.45
C ARG A 467 26.62 -1.47 1.90
N LEU A 468 26.77 -0.25 1.43
CA LEU A 468 28.04 0.24 0.87
C LEU A 468 28.81 0.97 1.98
N ALA A 469 29.96 0.42 2.35
CA ALA A 469 30.87 1.10 3.25
C ALA A 469 31.52 2.31 2.54
N PRO A 470 31.85 3.40 3.25
CA PRO A 470 32.47 4.59 2.65
C PRO A 470 33.74 4.31 1.85
N ILE A 471 34.52 3.32 2.29
CA ILE A 471 35.80 2.91 1.67
C ILE A 471 35.59 2.29 0.28
N SER A 472 34.38 1.85 -0.04
CA SER A 472 34.04 1.21 -1.32
C SER A 472 33.71 2.21 -2.44
N LEU A 473 33.86 3.52 -2.20
CA LEU A 473 33.60 4.59 -3.15
C LEU A 473 34.91 5.16 -3.69
N ALA A 474 35.21 4.90 -4.96
CA ALA A 474 36.37 5.49 -5.63
C ALA A 474 36.02 6.91 -6.11
N SER A 475 36.87 7.89 -5.84
CA SER A 475 36.73 9.21 -6.46
C SER A 475 37.28 9.17 -7.89
N ARG A 476 36.45 9.49 -8.88
CA ARG A 476 36.84 9.61 -10.28
C ARG A 476 36.11 10.79 -10.90
N ASP A 477 36.87 11.71 -11.50
CA ASP A 477 36.33 12.92 -12.16
C ASP A 477 35.42 13.75 -11.24
N GLY A 478 35.80 13.87 -9.95
CA GLY A 478 35.02 14.58 -8.93
C GLY A 478 33.72 13.88 -8.50
N ARG A 479 33.49 12.64 -8.92
CA ARG A 479 32.33 11.82 -8.53
C ARG A 479 32.75 10.60 -7.73
N LEU A 480 31.88 10.16 -6.84
CA LEU A 480 32.03 8.88 -6.17
C LEU A 480 31.47 7.79 -7.10
N VAL A 481 32.30 6.79 -7.41
CA VAL A 481 31.96 5.69 -8.31
C VAL A 481 31.94 4.39 -7.53
N HIS A 482 30.86 3.64 -7.70
CA HIS A 482 30.70 2.30 -7.16
C HIS A 482 30.23 1.35 -8.25
N ALA A 483 30.87 0.20 -8.40
CA ALA A 483 30.44 -0.85 -9.32
C ALA A 483 29.97 -2.06 -8.51
N THR A 484 28.74 -2.52 -8.76
CA THR A 484 28.21 -3.76 -8.21
C THR A 484 27.81 -4.71 -9.35
N ARG A 485 27.84 -6.02 -9.08
CA ARG A 485 27.47 -7.07 -10.06
C ARG A 485 26.21 -7.76 -9.59
N LEU A 486 25.25 -7.90 -10.49
CA LEU A 486 24.01 -8.61 -10.26
C LEU A 486 24.03 -9.91 -11.05
N SER A 487 24.14 -11.03 -10.34
CA SER A 487 24.01 -12.36 -10.93
C SER A 487 22.55 -12.77 -11.01
N LEU A 488 21.99 -12.77 -12.21
CA LEU A 488 20.59 -13.05 -12.47
C LEU A 488 20.48 -14.21 -13.45
N ARG A 489 19.60 -15.18 -13.17
CA ARG A 489 19.33 -16.29 -14.09
C ARG A 489 18.76 -15.81 -15.42
N GLN A 490 17.90 -14.79 -15.36
CA GLN A 490 17.33 -14.09 -16.50
C GLN A 490 17.23 -12.61 -16.11
N PRO A 491 17.98 -11.71 -16.76
CA PRO A 491 17.90 -10.29 -16.43
C PRO A 491 16.52 -9.74 -16.85
N PRO A 492 15.82 -8.99 -15.98
CA PRO A 492 14.61 -8.28 -16.35
C PRO A 492 14.91 -7.19 -17.39
N PRO A 493 13.89 -6.66 -18.08
CA PRO A 493 14.08 -5.58 -19.05
C PRO A 493 14.55 -4.26 -18.39
N GLY A 494 14.43 -4.12 -17.07
CA GLY A 494 14.99 -2.98 -16.34
C GLY A 494 15.04 -3.18 -14.83
N PHE A 495 15.59 -2.17 -14.14
CA PHE A 495 15.68 -2.08 -12.69
C PHE A 495 15.35 -0.67 -12.21
N LEU A 496 14.75 -0.56 -11.04
CA LEU A 496 14.83 0.63 -10.21
C LEU A 496 16.03 0.49 -9.29
N VAL A 497 17.01 1.39 -9.45
CA VAL A 497 18.18 1.48 -8.59
C VAL A 497 18.00 2.69 -7.69
N SER A 498 18.16 2.51 -6.39
CA SER A 498 18.12 3.61 -5.42
C SER A 498 19.24 3.51 -4.41
N LEU A 499 19.69 4.65 -3.92
CA LEU A 499 20.75 4.78 -2.95
C LEU A 499 20.27 5.69 -1.83
N TYR A 500 20.23 5.17 -0.61
CA TYR A 500 19.78 5.91 0.56
C TYR A 500 20.94 6.20 1.50
N ASP A 501 21.06 7.47 1.89
CA ASP A 501 21.98 7.92 2.93
C ASP A 501 21.20 8.13 4.23
N PRO A 502 21.37 7.29 5.26
CA PRO A 502 20.64 7.43 6.52
C PRO A 502 21.07 8.64 7.36
N VAL A 503 22.29 9.16 7.14
CA VAL A 503 22.88 10.29 7.89
C VAL A 503 22.38 11.60 7.30
N ALA A 504 22.54 11.79 5.98
CA ALA A 504 22.03 12.98 5.29
C ALA A 504 20.50 12.92 5.10
N GLY A 505 19.92 11.72 5.13
CA GLY A 505 18.52 11.46 4.78
C GLY A 505 18.20 11.71 3.30
N THR A 506 19.22 11.74 2.45
CA THR A 506 19.09 11.85 1.00
C THR A 506 18.70 10.51 0.39
N LEU A 507 17.78 10.53 -0.57
CA LEU A 507 17.43 9.39 -1.40
C LEU A 507 17.75 9.73 -2.87
N LEU A 508 18.60 8.92 -3.50
CA LEU A 508 18.86 9.00 -4.94
C LEU A 508 18.17 7.84 -5.62
N ALA A 509 17.60 8.04 -6.80
CA ALA A 509 17.01 6.94 -7.55
C ALA A 509 17.06 7.14 -9.07
N ARG A 510 17.04 6.04 -9.80
CA ARG A 510 16.89 6.02 -11.26
C ARG A 510 16.31 4.69 -11.75
N PRO A 511 15.25 4.70 -12.58
CA PRO A 511 14.89 3.56 -13.39
C PRO A 511 15.90 3.39 -14.53
N VAL A 512 16.31 2.16 -14.79
CA VAL A 512 17.35 1.83 -15.76
C VAL A 512 16.90 0.64 -16.58
N MET A 513 16.93 0.77 -17.91
CA MET A 513 16.60 -0.32 -18.82
C MET A 513 17.86 -1.11 -19.17
N VAL A 514 17.69 -2.40 -19.41
CA VAL A 514 18.74 -3.29 -19.92
C VAL A 514 18.49 -3.48 -21.41
N ASP A 515 19.38 -2.97 -22.24
CA ASP A 515 19.34 -3.26 -23.67
C ASP A 515 19.63 -4.76 -23.85
N HIS A 516 18.70 -5.49 -24.47
CA HIS A 516 18.80 -6.92 -24.74
C HIS A 516 19.55 -7.23 -26.03
#